data_AF-A0A662A6R8-F1
#
_entry.id   AF-A0A662A6R8-F1
#
_cell.length_a   1.000
_cell.length_b   1.000
_cell.length_c   1.000
_cell.angle_alpha   90.00
_cell.angle_beta   90.00
_cell.angle_gamma   90.00
#
_symmetry.space_group_name_H-M   'P 1'
#
loop_
_entity.id
_entity.type
_entity.pdbx_description
1 polymer ?
#
loop_
_entity_poly.entity_id
_entity_poly.type
_entity_poly.pdbx_seq_one_letter_code
_entity_poly.pdbx_strand_id
1 'polypeptide(L)' 'MQKLKTMKKTSSILLMAIFSLILFNQNLNGQDCIYCDSNTVGDSSSAIGTENISTGMYSLASGFQNEVIGDYSSA' A
#
# COMPACT_ATOMS: atom_id res chain seq x y z
N MET A 1 -22.18 36.80 17.29
CA MET A 1 -21.64 36.35 15.98
C MET A 1 -20.28 35.66 16.06
N GLN A 2 -19.37 36.07 16.94
CA GLN A 2 -18.02 35.47 17.07
C GLN A 2 -18.04 33.97 17.45
N LYS A 3 -18.96 33.54 18.33
CA LYS A 3 -19.16 32.13 18.71
C LYS A 3 -19.57 31.22 17.54
N LEU A 4 -20.36 31.73 16.60
CA LEU A 4 -20.76 30.98 15.40
C LEU A 4 -19.57 30.81 14.44
N LYS A 5 -18.71 31.84 14.36
CA LYS A 5 -17.48 31.82 13.53
C LYS A 5 -16.45 30.83 14.09
N THR A 6 -16.32 30.74 15.41
CA THR A 6 -15.43 29.76 16.06
C THR A 6 -15.95 28.32 15.96
N MET A 7 -17.28 28.12 16.03
CA MET A 7 -17.89 26.78 15.83
C MET A 7 -17.70 26.26 14.39
N LYS A 8 -17.81 27.12 13.37
CA LYS A 8 -17.52 26.72 11.99
C LYS A 8 -16.05 26.37 11.77
N LYS A 9 -15.13 27.13 12.39
CA LYS A 9 -13.68 26.88 12.31
C LYS A 9 -13.29 25.57 12.98
N THR A 10 -13.85 25.27 14.16
CA THR A 10 -13.61 24.01 14.88
C THR A 10 -14.18 22.80 14.14
N SER A 11 -15.37 22.92 13.56
CA SER A 11 -15.94 21.89 12.69
C SER A 11 -15.08 21.62 11.44
N SER A 12 -14.53 22.67 10.82
CA SER A 12 -13.63 22.54 9.67
C SER A 12 -12.29 21.88 10.01
N ILE A 13 -11.69 22.24 11.16
CA ILE A 13 -10.45 21.61 11.65
C ILE A 13 -10.69 20.12 11.96
N LEU A 14 -11.83 19.78 12.56
CA LEU A 14 -12.19 18.40 12.86
C LEU A 14 -12.33 17.57 11.57
N LEU A 15 -12.95 18.13 10.52
CA LEU A 15 -13.06 17.48 9.21
C LEU A 15 -11.69 17.22 8.58
N MET A 16 -10.77 18.19 8.64
CA MET A 16 -9.41 18.02 8.13
C MET A 16 -8.65 16.94 8.89
N ALA A 17 -8.78 16.88 10.22
CA ALA A 17 -8.12 15.85 11.02
C ALA A 17 -8.62 14.44 10.66
N ILE A 18 -9.93 14.27 10.44
CA ILE A 18 -10.53 12.99 10.02
C ILE A 18 -10.06 12.61 8.61
N PHE A 19 -10.01 13.56 7.67
CA PHE A 19 -9.54 13.30 6.31
C PHE A 19 -8.07 12.87 6.29
N SER A 20 -7.22 13.54 7.09
CA SER A 20 -5.83 13.14 7.27
C SER A 20 -5.72 11.74 7.87
N LEU A 21 -6.50 11.39 8.89
CA LEU A 21 -6.51 10.04 9.48
C LEU A 21 -6.92 8.95 8.48
N ILE A 22 -7.84 9.25 7.56
CA ILE A 22 -8.23 8.32 6.48
C ILE A 22 -7.08 8.16 5.47
N LEU A 23 -6.36 9.24 5.15
CA LEU A 23 -5.19 9.17 4.26
C LEU A 23 -3.98 8.47 4.91
N PHE A 24 -3.80 8.61 6.24
CA PHE A 24 -2.71 7.98 6.99
C PHE A 24 -3.01 6.55 7.44
N ASN A 25 -4.22 6.02 7.23
CA ASN A 25 -4.56 4.61 7.47
C ASN A 25 -4.27 3.71 6.26
N GLN A 26 -3.15 3.93 5.59
CA GLN A 26 -2.54 2.91 4.73
C GLN A 26 -1.63 2.03 5.59
N ASN A 27 -2.21 1.43 6.63
CA ASN A 27 -1.59 0.33 7.35
C ASN A 27 -2.01 -0.97 6.66
N LEU A 28 -1.38 -1.24 5.52
CA LEU A 28 -1.46 -2.53 4.84
C LEU A 28 -0.16 -3.24 5.19
N ASN A 29 -0.24 -4.22 6.07
CA ASN A 29 0.86 -5.10 6.45
C ASN A 29 1.68 -5.52 5.22
N GLY A 30 2.78 -4.82 4.93
CA GLY A 30 3.78 -5.20 3.94
C GLY A 30 3.32 -5.44 2.49
N GLN A 31 2.28 -4.77 1.99
CA GLN A 31 1.85 -4.94 0.59
C GLN A 31 1.95 -3.64 -0.20
N ASP A 32 3.19 -3.28 -0.56
CA ASP A 32 3.47 -2.31 -1.63
C ASP A 32 3.20 -2.98 -2.98
N CYS A 33 1.92 -3.21 -3.33
CA CYS A 33 1.61 -3.67 -4.68
C CYS A 33 0.52 -2.84 -5.37
N ILE A 34 0.87 -2.38 -6.56
CA ILE A 34 0.07 -1.46 -7.40
C ILE A 34 -1.02 -2.25 -8.16
N TYR A 35 -0.82 -3.56 -8.40
CA TYR A 35 -1.81 -4.49 -8.95
C TYR A 35 -1.38 -5.93 -8.60
N CYS A 36 -2.07 -6.56 -7.65
CA CYS A 36 -1.86 -7.96 -7.26
C CYS A 36 -3.17 -8.74 -7.44
N ASP A 37 -3.24 -9.58 -8.47
CA ASP A 37 -4.21 -10.67 -8.47
C ASP A 37 -3.45 -11.99 -8.32
N SER A 38 -3.76 -12.75 -7.28
CA SER A 38 -3.20 -14.09 -7.04
C SER A 38 -1.66 -14.16 -6.99
N ASN A 39 -0.98 -13.09 -6.59
CA ASN A 39 0.48 -13.09 -6.39
C ASN A 39 0.86 -13.63 -5.00
N THR A 40 2.01 -14.30 -4.91
CA THR A 40 2.66 -14.71 -3.65
C THR A 40 3.97 -13.92 -3.48
N VAL A 41 4.14 -13.20 -2.37
CA VAL A 41 5.35 -12.42 -2.06
C VAL A 41 5.97 -12.87 -0.74
N GLY A 42 7.29 -13.04 -0.72
CA GLY A 42 8.12 -13.27 0.47
C GLY A 42 8.68 -11.97 1.08
N ASP A 43 9.45 -12.09 2.15
CA ASP A 43 10.02 -10.94 2.85
C ASP A 43 10.94 -10.09 1.95
N SER A 44 10.72 -8.77 1.95
CA SER A 44 11.46 -7.80 1.12
C SER A 44 11.41 -8.07 -0.39
N SER A 45 10.44 -8.87 -0.87
CA SER A 45 10.22 -9.13 -2.29
C SER A 45 9.10 -8.24 -2.85
N SER A 46 8.91 -8.27 -4.16
CA SER A 46 7.81 -7.58 -4.83
C SER A 46 7.24 -8.41 -5.97
N ALA A 47 5.94 -8.23 -6.23
CA ALA A 47 5.27 -8.80 -7.39
C ALA A 47 4.36 -7.76 -8.06
N ILE A 48 4.42 -7.65 -9.38
CA ILE A 48 3.66 -6.69 -10.19
C ILE A 48 2.94 -7.46 -11.31
N GLY A 49 1.60 -7.39 -11.37
CA GLY A 49 0.80 -8.11 -12.36
C GLY A 49 -0.02 -9.24 -11.73
N THR A 50 -0.20 -10.35 -12.43
CA THR A 50 -1.16 -11.41 -12.05
C THR A 50 -0.47 -12.77 -11.95
N GLU A 51 -0.82 -13.56 -10.94
CA GLU A 51 -0.36 -14.96 -10.75
C GLU A 51 1.16 -15.14 -10.64
N ASN A 52 1.89 -14.17 -10.12
CA ASN A 52 3.34 -14.26 -9.92
C ASN A 52 3.72 -14.80 -8.53
N ILE A 53 4.87 -15.46 -8.43
CA ILE A 53 5.48 -15.93 -7.18
C ILE A 53 6.85 -15.25 -7.05
N SER A 54 7.05 -14.46 -6.00
CA SER A 54 8.30 -13.75 -5.71
C SER A 54 8.69 -14.04 -4.26
N THR A 55 9.45 -15.09 -4.01
CA THR A 55 9.75 -15.55 -2.63
C THR A 55 11.23 -15.50 -2.28
N GLY A 56 12.10 -15.17 -3.22
CA GLY A 56 13.50 -14.87 -2.92
C GLY A 56 13.64 -13.57 -2.13
N MET A 57 14.64 -13.49 -1.26
CA MET A 57 14.92 -12.26 -0.52
C MET A 57 15.33 -11.15 -1.51
N TYR A 58 14.74 -9.96 -1.42
CA TYR A 58 14.98 -8.86 -2.36
C TYR A 58 14.70 -9.20 -3.84
N SER A 59 13.72 -10.06 -4.09
CA SER A 59 13.34 -10.48 -5.46
C SER A 59 12.18 -9.69 -6.07
N LEU A 60 12.04 -9.72 -7.39
CA LEU A 60 10.96 -9.07 -8.14
C LEU A 60 10.36 -9.98 -9.23
N ALA A 61 9.07 -10.29 -9.15
CA ALA A 61 8.34 -10.97 -10.23
C ALA A 61 7.36 -10.00 -10.91
N SER A 62 7.49 -9.75 -12.21
CA SER A 62 6.71 -8.75 -12.94
C SER A 62 6.13 -9.29 -14.25
N GLY A 63 4.80 -9.44 -14.32
CA GLY A 63 4.10 -9.90 -15.52
C GLY A 63 2.95 -10.85 -15.20
N PHE A 64 2.92 -11.99 -15.87
CA PHE A 64 1.92 -13.04 -15.68
C PHE A 64 2.62 -14.38 -15.49
N GLN A 65 2.37 -15.06 -14.36
CA GLN A 65 2.92 -16.38 -14.05
C GLN A 65 4.45 -16.48 -13.98
N ASN A 66 5.13 -15.43 -13.53
CA ASN A 66 6.56 -15.50 -13.23
C ASN A 66 6.81 -16.11 -11.85
N GLU A 67 7.86 -16.93 -11.72
CA GLU A 67 8.31 -17.52 -10.47
C GLU A 67 9.77 -17.12 -10.19
N VAL A 68 10.00 -16.42 -9.06
CA VAL A 68 11.30 -15.93 -8.62
C VAL A 68 11.54 -16.39 -7.19
N ILE A 69 12.25 -17.50 -7.07
CA ILE A 69 12.66 -18.10 -5.78
C ILE A 69 14.10 -17.73 -5.39
N GLY A 70 14.88 -17.19 -6.33
CA GLY A 70 16.27 -16.81 -6.09
C GLY A 70 16.38 -15.47 -5.37
N ASP A 71 17.27 -15.38 -4.40
CA ASP A 71 17.60 -14.11 -3.75
C ASP A 71 18.18 -13.13 -4.77
N TYR A 72 17.87 -11.84 -4.61
CA TYR A 72 18.34 -10.75 -5.47
C TYR A 72 18.06 -10.96 -6.98
N SER A 73 17.02 -11.75 -7.31
CA SER A 73 16.69 -12.14 -8.68
C SER A 73 15.40 -11.49 -9.18
N SER A 74 15.18 -11.50 -10.49
CA SER A 74 13.96 -10.95 -11.10
C SER A 74 13.51 -11.71 -12.34
N ALA A 75 12.19 -11.75 -12.59
CA ALA A 75 11.58 -12.29 -13.80
C ALA A 75 10.30 -11.55 -14.19
#